data_AF-A0AAV4AK04-F1
#
_entry.id   AF-A0AAV4AK04-F1
#
_cell.length_a   1.000
_cell.length_b   1.000
_cell.length_c   1.000
_cell.angle_alpha   90.00
_cell.angle_beta   90.00
_cell.angle_gamma   90.00
#
_symmetry.space_group_name_H-M   'P 1'
#
loop_
_entity.id
_entity.type
_entity.pdbx_description
1 polymer ?
#
loop_
_entity_poly.entity_id
_entity_poly.type
_entity_poly.pdbx_seq_one_letter_code
_entity_poly.pdbx_strand_id
1 'polypeptide(L)'
;MVQAGGDATIDMLLLICNKILQTGVWPKPWTQSLVITLPKKGNLKLCQNYRTISLISHPSNVMLKVILNRLKPEAEKIIAEEQAGFRPVRSTVEKICNVRIIMEKYLQHQQELHSVFKDFKKTFDRVWHEVFWSTMRNYTINSNLIRVIENVYNEATSAVFCKNNIEDWIKTTSCRVPSMEAEGEGSSRNAGKTTSDNGQDLS
;
A
#
# COMPACT_ATOMS: atom_id res chain seq x y z
N MET A 1 22.14 -11.71 -4.12
CA MET A 1 22.84 -11.34 -2.87
C MET A 1 22.59 -12.34 -1.73
N VAL A 2 21.36 -12.65 -1.31
CA VAL A 2 21.16 -13.63 -0.22
C VAL A 2 21.62 -15.05 -0.60
N GLN A 3 21.46 -15.45 -1.86
CA GLN A 3 21.93 -16.76 -2.36
C GLN A 3 23.46 -16.94 -2.37
N ALA A 4 24.23 -15.86 -2.20
CA ALA A 4 25.70 -15.90 -2.19
C ALA A 4 26.30 -15.91 -0.77
N GLY A 5 25.47 -15.84 0.28
CA GLY A 5 25.93 -15.73 1.67
C GLY A 5 26.29 -17.06 2.35
N GLY A 6 26.09 -18.20 1.67
CA GLY A 6 26.32 -19.54 2.23
C GLY A 6 25.37 -19.90 3.39
N ASP A 7 25.57 -21.09 3.96
CA ASP A 7 24.69 -21.68 4.97
C ASP A 7 24.65 -20.85 6.27
N ALA A 8 25.78 -20.27 6.68
CA ALA A 8 25.85 -19.42 7.87
C ALA A 8 24.92 -18.19 7.80
N THR A 9 24.75 -17.61 6.61
CA THR A 9 23.82 -16.48 6.43
C THR A 9 22.37 -16.94 6.55
N ILE A 10 22.07 -18.15 6.06
CA ILE A 10 20.73 -18.75 6.15
C ILE A 10 20.39 -19.02 7.62
N ASP A 11 21.31 -19.60 8.39
CA ASP A 11 21.12 -19.89 9.82
C ASP A 11 20.88 -18.62 10.63
N MET A 12 21.67 -17.57 10.37
CA MET A 12 21.48 -16.26 11.00
C MET A 12 20.11 -15.64 10.65
N LEU A 13 19.71 -15.69 9.38
CA LEU A 13 18.39 -15.20 8.97
C LEU A 13 17.26 -16.01 9.61
N LEU A 14 17.41 -17.33 9.70
CA LEU A 14 16.44 -18.22 10.33
C LEU A 14 16.29 -17.89 11.82
N LEU A 15 17.42 -17.71 12.53
CA LEU A 15 17.44 -17.32 13.93
C LEU A 15 16.69 -16.00 14.16
N ILE A 16 16.97 -14.98 13.34
CA ILE A 16 16.31 -13.68 13.43
C ILE A 16 14.82 -13.81 13.11
N CYS A 17 14.44 -14.52 12.05
CA CYS A 17 13.03 -14.72 11.68
C CYS A 17 12.25 -15.42 12.79
N ASN A 18 12.82 -16.46 13.41
CA ASN A 18 12.20 -17.16 14.54
C ASN A 18 12.04 -16.23 15.74
N LYS A 19 13.05 -15.41 16.04
CA LYS A 19 12.98 -14.41 17.12
C LYS A 19 11.89 -13.38 16.85
N ILE A 20 11.72 -12.90 15.61
CA ILE A 20 10.64 -11.99 15.23
C ILE A 20 9.28 -12.67 15.43
N LEU A 21 9.10 -13.92 14.98
CA LEU A 21 7.84 -14.65 15.14
C LEU A 21 7.45 -14.89 16.61
N GLN A 22 8.43 -15.11 17.49
CA GLN A 22 8.19 -15.30 18.92
C GLN A 22 7.94 -13.98 19.65
N THR A 23 8.78 -12.98 19.41
CA THR A 23 8.77 -11.72 20.18
C THR A 23 7.87 -10.66 19.58
N GLY A 24 7.57 -10.73 18.28
CA GLY A 24 6.88 -9.68 17.52
C GLY A 24 7.74 -8.45 17.24
N VAL A 25 9.00 -8.40 17.69
CA VAL A 25 9.87 -7.23 17.57
C VAL A 25 10.68 -7.31 16.29
N TRP A 26 10.59 -6.28 15.46
CA TRP A 26 11.31 -6.22 14.19
C TRP A 26 12.63 -5.46 14.36
N PRO A 27 13.71 -5.88 13.66
CA PRO A 27 14.89 -5.03 13.52
C PRO A 27 14.50 -3.72 12.83
N LYS A 28 14.89 -2.58 13.39
CA LYS A 28 14.59 -1.25 12.82
C LYS A 28 14.92 -1.11 11.32
N PRO A 29 16.06 -1.63 10.79
CA PRO A 29 16.34 -1.57 9.36
C PRO A 29 15.38 -2.40 8.47
N TRP A 30 14.58 -3.28 9.07
CA TRP A 30 13.63 -4.13 8.36
C TRP A 30 12.23 -3.51 8.29
N THR A 31 11.95 -2.50 9.13
CA THR A 31 10.72 -1.69 9.10
C THR A 31 10.89 -0.39 8.30
N GLN A 32 12.10 -0.14 7.78
CA GLN A 32 12.44 1.01 6.96
C GLN A 32 12.18 0.75 5.48
N SER A 33 11.59 1.73 4.79
CA SER A 33 11.41 1.70 3.34
C SER A 33 11.88 3.00 2.67
N LEU A 34 12.41 2.87 1.45
CA LEU A 34 12.83 4.01 0.63
C LEU A 34 11.84 4.20 -0.51
N VAL A 35 11.25 5.39 -0.57
CA VAL A 35 10.20 5.74 -1.51
C VAL A 35 10.82 6.37 -2.75
N ILE A 36 10.70 5.70 -3.90
CA ILE A 36 11.15 6.19 -5.21
C ILE A 36 9.95 6.51 -6.10
N THR A 37 10.07 7.53 -6.95
CA THR A 37 9.06 7.88 -7.95
C THR A 37 9.50 7.48 -9.34
N LEU A 38 8.68 6.69 -10.04
CA LEU A 38 8.89 6.32 -11.44
C LEU A 38 7.92 7.09 -12.35
N PRO A 39 8.39 7.66 -13.47
CA PRO A 39 7.52 8.33 -14.42
C PRO A 39 6.61 7.32 -15.14
N LYS A 40 5.32 7.65 -15.28
CA LYS A 40 4.37 7.00 -16.20
C LYS A 40 4.29 7.77 -17.51
N LYS A 41 3.61 7.20 -18.50
CA LYS A 41 3.26 7.89 -19.75
C LYS A 41 2.36 9.10 -19.46
N GLY A 42 2.55 10.19 -20.21
CA GLY A 42 1.76 11.42 -20.10
C GLY A 42 2.60 12.64 -19.71
N ASN A 43 1.94 13.71 -19.29
CA ASN A 43 2.60 14.96 -18.89
C ASN A 43 3.28 14.80 -17.52
N LEU A 44 4.62 14.79 -17.51
CA LEU A 44 5.44 14.65 -16.30
C LEU A 44 5.38 15.87 -15.35
N LYS A 45 4.72 16.95 -15.74
CA LYS A 45 4.44 18.06 -14.81
C LYS A 45 3.33 17.72 -13.80
N LEU A 46 2.54 16.68 -14.04
CA LEU A 46 1.46 16.25 -13.15
C LEU A 46 1.95 15.15 -12.21
N CYS A 47 1.85 15.37 -10.89
CA CYS A 47 2.22 14.39 -9.86
C CYS A 47 1.50 13.04 -10.02
N GLN A 48 0.28 13.04 -10.56
CA GLN A 48 -0.51 11.84 -10.80
C GLN A 48 0.11 10.88 -11.82
N ASN A 49 0.99 11.40 -12.68
CA ASN A 49 1.72 10.63 -13.68
C ASN A 49 3.01 10.02 -13.13
N TYR A 50 3.24 10.08 -11.81
CA TYR A 50 4.29 9.31 -11.17
C TYR A 50 3.71 8.09 -10.45
N ARG A 51 4.46 6.99 -10.48
CA ARG A 51 4.20 5.80 -9.67
C ARG A 51 5.20 5.79 -8.53
N THR A 52 4.70 5.79 -7.31
CA THR A 52 5.52 5.65 -6.13
C THR A 52 5.76 4.17 -5.84
N ILE A 53 7.01 3.79 -5.54
CA ILE A 53 7.42 2.44 -5.15
C ILE A 53 8.21 2.54 -3.86
N SER A 54 7.86 1.71 -2.87
CA SER A 54 8.62 1.55 -1.64
C SER A 54 9.61 0.39 -1.78
N LEU A 55 10.90 0.68 -1.62
CA LEU A 55 11.97 -0.29 -1.57
C LEU A 55 12.20 -0.69 -0.11
N ILE A 56 12.06 -1.98 0.19
CA ILE A 56 12.35 -2.54 1.51
C ILE A 56 13.61 -3.40 1.47
N SER A 57 14.24 -3.60 2.62
CA SER A 57 15.46 -4.40 2.70
C SER A 57 15.21 -5.87 2.30
N HIS A 58 16.24 -6.52 1.75
CA HIS A 58 16.15 -7.92 1.30
C HIS A 58 15.76 -8.89 2.44
N PRO A 59 16.31 -8.78 3.66
CA PRO A 59 15.89 -9.63 4.77
C PRO A 59 14.42 -9.40 5.17
N SER A 60 13.95 -8.15 5.13
CA SER A 60 12.53 -7.83 5.35
C SER A 60 11.62 -8.50 4.33
N ASN A 61 11.98 -8.48 3.04
CA ASN A 61 11.30 -9.23 1.99
C ASN A 61 11.23 -10.75 2.28
N VAL A 62 12.31 -11.34 2.79
CA VAL A 62 12.33 -12.76 3.16
C VAL A 62 11.35 -13.02 4.30
N MET A 63 11.38 -12.20 5.35
CA MET A 63 10.47 -12.33 6.50
C MET A 63 8.99 -12.16 6.09
N LEU A 64 8.68 -11.18 5.23
CA LEU A 64 7.33 -11.00 4.70
C LEU A 64 6.84 -12.21 3.90
N LYS A 65 7.73 -12.86 3.14
CA LYS A 65 7.41 -14.13 2.46
C LYS A 65 7.13 -15.26 3.45
N VAL A 66 7.89 -15.36 4.54
CA VAL A 66 7.63 -16.35 5.61
C VAL A 66 6.26 -16.12 6.23
N ILE A 67 5.91 -14.87 6.55
CA ILE A 67 4.59 -14.51 7.10
C ILE A 67 3.49 -14.83 6.09
N LEU A 68 3.66 -14.44 4.82
CA LEU A 68 2.69 -14.72 3.76
C LEU A 68 2.43 -16.22 3.60
N ASN A 69 3.48 -17.04 3.60
CA ASN A 69 3.36 -18.50 3.47
C ASN A 69 2.65 -19.14 4.67
N ARG A 70 2.73 -18.53 5.86
CA ARG A 70 1.99 -18.98 7.05
C ARG A 70 0.54 -18.50 7.05
N LEU A 71 0.28 -17.30 6.53
CA LEU A 71 -1.07 -16.72 6.47
C LEU A 71 -1.92 -17.34 5.36
N LYS A 72 -1.31 -17.71 4.24
CA LYS A 72 -2.02 -18.19 3.04
C LYS A 72 -2.95 -19.38 3.30
N PRO A 73 -2.57 -20.44 4.05
CA PRO A 73 -3.48 -21.54 4.37
C PRO A 73 -4.66 -21.14 5.28
N GLU A 74 -4.49 -20.13 6.12
CA GLU A 74 -5.59 -19.60 6.95
C GLU A 74 -6.54 -18.75 6.09
N ALA A 75 -6.00 -17.88 5.24
CA ALA A 75 -6.77 -17.06 4.32
C ALA A 75 -7.58 -17.87 3.30
N GLU A 76 -7.02 -18.98 2.79
CA GLU A 76 -7.70 -19.83 1.80
C GLU A 76 -8.98 -20.48 2.35
N LYS A 77 -9.09 -20.66 3.67
CA LYS A 77 -10.30 -21.18 4.33
C LYS A 77 -11.43 -20.14 4.43
N ILE A 78 -11.07 -18.86 4.29
CA ILE A 78 -11.96 -17.72 4.53
C ILE A 78 -12.42 -17.11 3.20
N ILE A 79 -11.53 -17.07 2.21
CA ILE A 79 -11.80 -16.38 0.94
C ILE A 79 -12.84 -17.13 0.11
N ALA A 80 -13.81 -16.39 -0.40
CA ALA A 80 -14.86 -16.91 -1.27
C ALA A 80 -14.31 -17.53 -2.58
N GLU A 81 -14.99 -18.55 -3.08
CA GLU A 81 -14.60 -19.32 -4.27
C GLU A 81 -14.58 -18.46 -5.55
N GLU A 82 -15.43 -17.43 -5.57
CA GLU A 82 -15.56 -16.46 -6.65
C GLU A 82 -14.33 -15.53 -6.75
N GLN A 83 -13.59 -15.35 -5.65
CA GLN A 83 -12.42 -14.49 -5.62
C GLN A 83 -11.25 -15.17 -6.36
N ALA A 84 -10.86 -14.62 -7.51
CA ALA A 84 -9.69 -15.07 -8.27
C ALA A 84 -8.42 -14.26 -8.00
N GLY A 85 -8.57 -13.00 -7.57
CA GLY A 85 -7.45 -12.09 -7.39
C GLY A 85 -6.45 -12.61 -6.35
N PHE A 86 -5.16 -12.56 -6.68
CA PHE A 86 -4.05 -12.91 -5.77
C PHE A 86 -4.06 -14.35 -5.21
N ARG A 87 -4.84 -15.26 -5.81
CA ARG A 87 -4.88 -16.68 -5.44
C ARG A 87 -4.11 -17.54 -6.44
N PRO A 88 -3.36 -18.56 -5.97
CA PRO A 88 -2.72 -19.50 -6.86
C PRO A 88 -3.78 -20.32 -7.61
N VAL A 89 -3.47 -20.74 -8.84
CA VAL A 89 -4.33 -21.64 -9.65
C VAL A 89 -5.67 -21.01 -10.07
N ARG A 90 -5.94 -19.74 -9.77
CA ARG A 90 -7.10 -19.00 -10.27
C ARG A 90 -6.68 -18.05 -11.38
N SER A 91 -7.47 -18.02 -12.45
CA SER A 91 -7.21 -17.16 -13.59
C SER A 91 -8.38 -16.22 -13.87
N THR A 92 -8.05 -15.04 -14.39
CA THR A 92 -9.06 -14.10 -14.91
C THR A 92 -9.85 -14.74 -16.06
N VAL A 93 -9.22 -15.62 -16.83
CA VAL A 93 -9.85 -16.34 -17.95
C VAL A 93 -11.01 -17.21 -17.46
N GLU A 94 -10.82 -17.95 -16.37
CA GLU A 94 -11.89 -18.76 -15.75
C GLU A 94 -13.08 -17.88 -15.34
N LYS A 95 -12.83 -16.72 -14.72
CA LYS A 95 -13.90 -15.82 -14.30
C LYS A 95 -14.63 -15.17 -15.47
N ILE A 96 -13.91 -14.83 -16.55
CA ILE A 96 -14.53 -14.36 -17.81
C ILE A 96 -15.43 -15.47 -18.40
N CYS A 97 -14.96 -16.71 -18.40
CA CYS A 97 -15.74 -17.85 -18.88
C CYS A 97 -17.02 -18.04 -18.05
N ASN A 98 -16.92 -17.99 -16.71
CA ASN A 98 -18.07 -18.11 -15.84
C ASN A 98 -19.12 -17.01 -16.10
N VAL A 99 -18.69 -15.76 -16.24
CA VAL A 99 -19.60 -14.65 -16.60
C VAL A 99 -20.25 -14.90 -17.96
N ARG A 100 -19.49 -15.36 -18.95
CA ARG A 100 -20.01 -15.67 -20.28
C ARG A 100 -21.07 -16.78 -20.25
N ILE A 101 -20.82 -17.86 -19.51
CA ILE A 101 -21.79 -18.95 -19.33
C ILE A 101 -23.09 -18.44 -18.69
N ILE A 102 -22.99 -17.56 -17.70
CA ILE A 102 -24.17 -16.93 -17.07
C ILE A 102 -24.94 -16.11 -18.11
N MET A 103 -24.24 -15.29 -18.90
CA MET A 103 -24.87 -14.49 -19.97
C MET A 103 -25.58 -15.38 -21.00
N GLU A 104 -24.93 -16.45 -21.46
CA GLU A 104 -25.49 -17.38 -22.44
C GLU A 104 -26.74 -18.09 -21.91
N LYS A 105 -26.76 -18.49 -20.63
CA LYS A 105 -27.94 -19.11 -20.00
C LYS A 105 -29.14 -18.17 -19.92
N TYR A 106 -28.93 -16.93 -19.50
CA TYR A 106 -30.02 -15.94 -19.44
C TYR A 106 -30.58 -15.62 -20.83
N LEU A 107 -29.69 -15.55 -21.83
CA LEU A 107 -30.09 -15.37 -23.23
C LEU A 107 -30.94 -16.55 -23.74
N GLN A 108 -30.57 -17.78 -23.42
CA GLN A 108 -31.33 -18.98 -23.78
C GLN A 108 -32.74 -19.00 -23.19
N HIS A 109 -32.90 -18.52 -21.95
CA HIS A 109 -34.18 -18.45 -21.27
C HIS A 109 -34.98 -17.17 -21.55
N GLN A 110 -34.49 -16.29 -22.45
CA GLN A 110 -35.08 -14.98 -22.75
C GLN A 110 -35.32 -14.13 -21.49
N GLN A 111 -34.42 -14.26 -20.50
CA GLN A 111 -34.47 -13.50 -19.25
C GLN A 111 -33.50 -12.31 -19.31
N GLU A 112 -33.90 -11.22 -18.65
CA GLU A 112 -33.06 -10.04 -18.54
C GLU A 112 -31.94 -10.27 -17.51
N LEU A 113 -30.70 -9.95 -17.88
CA LEU A 113 -29.53 -10.03 -17.01
C LEU A 113 -28.93 -8.64 -16.80
N HIS A 114 -28.91 -8.16 -15.56
CA HIS A 114 -28.24 -6.92 -15.18
C HIS A 114 -26.90 -7.23 -14.51
N SER A 115 -25.82 -6.59 -14.97
CA SER A 115 -24.47 -6.74 -14.40
C SER A 115 -23.95 -5.41 -13.86
N VAL A 116 -23.35 -5.44 -12.67
CA VAL A 116 -22.75 -4.26 -12.02
C VAL A 116 -21.27 -4.48 -11.81
N PHE A 117 -20.43 -3.65 -12.42
CA PHE A 117 -18.99 -3.66 -12.23
C PHE A 117 -18.60 -2.59 -11.22
N LYS A 118 -17.97 -3.01 -10.12
CA LYS A 118 -17.46 -2.10 -9.07
C LYS A 118 -15.94 -2.06 -9.16
N ASP A 119 -15.40 -0.86 -9.41
CA ASP A 119 -13.96 -0.60 -9.32
C ASP A 119 -13.68 0.37 -8.17
N PHE A 120 -12.72 0.00 -7.32
CA PHE A 120 -12.38 0.76 -6.13
C PHE A 120 -11.11 1.57 -6.40
N LYS A 121 -11.23 2.91 -6.41
CA LYS A 121 -10.09 3.80 -6.58
C LYS A 121 -9.15 3.73 -5.36
N LYS A 122 -7.87 3.42 -5.61
CA LYS A 122 -6.80 3.41 -4.59
C LYS A 122 -7.16 2.54 -3.37
N THR A 123 -7.55 1.29 -3.60
CA THR A 123 -7.96 0.34 -2.54
C THR A 123 -6.96 0.20 -1.42
N PHE A 124 -5.67 0.05 -1.76
CA PHE A 124 -4.63 -0.19 -0.77
C PHE A 124 -4.31 1.05 0.08
N ASP A 125 -4.52 2.26 -0.45
CA ASP A 125 -4.27 3.51 0.28
C ASP A 125 -5.37 3.83 1.31
N ARG A 126 -6.53 3.15 1.21
CA ARG A 126 -7.75 3.45 1.97
C ARG A 126 -8.09 2.40 3.03
N VAL A 127 -7.21 1.45 3.29
CA VAL A 127 -7.47 0.39 4.28
C VAL A 127 -7.39 0.95 5.70
N TRP A 128 -8.46 0.76 6.47
CA TRP A 128 -8.49 1.12 7.88
C TRP A 128 -7.88 -0.02 8.69
N HIS A 129 -6.69 0.20 9.23
CA HIS A 129 -5.92 -0.86 9.88
C HIS A 129 -6.59 -1.42 11.13
N GLU A 130 -7.25 -0.59 11.94
CA GLU A 130 -8.03 -1.07 13.10
C GLU A 130 -9.13 -2.05 12.69
N VAL A 131 -9.86 -1.72 11.63
CA VAL A 131 -10.89 -2.59 11.06
C VAL A 131 -10.26 -3.86 10.49
N PHE A 132 -9.10 -3.75 9.85
CA PHE A 132 -8.36 -4.90 9.33
C PHE A 132 -7.90 -5.86 10.45
N TRP A 133 -7.34 -5.34 11.55
CA TRP A 133 -6.93 -6.13 12.71
C TRP A 133 -8.10 -6.84 13.36
N SER A 134 -9.21 -6.13 13.60
CA SER A 134 -10.43 -6.71 14.16
C SER A 134 -11.03 -7.79 13.26
N THR A 135 -11.01 -7.58 11.94
CA THR A 135 -11.47 -8.57 10.95
C THR A 135 -10.63 -9.84 11.01
N MET A 136 -9.30 -9.73 11.07
CA MET A 136 -8.44 -10.91 11.17
C MET A 136 -8.65 -11.70 12.47
N ARG A 137 -8.87 -10.99 13.59
CA ARG A 137 -9.21 -11.62 14.87
C ARG A 137 -10.55 -12.35 14.81
N ASN A 138 -11.55 -11.77 14.14
CA ASN A 138 -12.88 -12.39 13.95
C ASN A 138 -12.81 -13.68 13.12
N TYR A 139 -11.89 -13.75 12.15
CA TYR A 139 -11.66 -14.96 11.36
C TYR A 139 -10.75 -15.98 12.04
N THR A 140 -10.45 -15.82 13.33
CA THR A 140 -9.64 -16.75 14.14
C THR A 140 -8.23 -17.00 13.58
N ILE A 141 -7.69 -16.02 12.85
CA ILE A 141 -6.29 -16.06 12.39
C ILE A 141 -5.36 -16.08 13.60
N ASN A 142 -4.24 -16.77 13.50
CA ASN A 142 -3.28 -16.90 14.60
C ASN A 142 -2.89 -15.53 15.19
N SER A 143 -3.17 -15.31 16.48
CA SER A 143 -2.95 -14.03 17.16
C SER A 143 -1.48 -13.60 17.16
N ASN A 144 -0.53 -14.53 17.17
CA ASN A 144 0.89 -14.22 17.05
C ASN A 144 1.22 -13.68 15.66
N LEU A 145 0.64 -14.23 14.59
CA LEU A 145 0.83 -13.71 13.24
C LEU A 145 0.23 -12.32 13.10
N ILE A 146 -0.99 -12.10 13.63
CA ILE A 146 -1.62 -10.78 13.64
C ILE A 146 -0.73 -9.77 14.34
N ARG A 147 -0.21 -10.10 15.54
CA ARG A 147 0.70 -9.23 16.31
C ARG A 147 1.99 -8.90 15.56
N VAL A 148 2.62 -9.89 14.92
CA VAL A 148 3.85 -9.66 14.13
C VAL A 148 3.58 -8.71 12.95
N ILE A 149 2.43 -8.86 12.29
CA ILE A 149 2.01 -7.98 11.20
C ILE A 149 1.69 -6.57 11.74
N GLU A 150 0.89 -6.47 12.79
CA GLU A 150 0.52 -5.20 13.42
C GLU A 150 1.75 -4.40 13.84
N ASN A 151 2.76 -5.05 14.42
CA ASN A 151 4.01 -4.41 14.83
C ASN A 151 4.81 -3.84 13.65
N VAL A 152 4.90 -4.54 12.50
CA VAL A 152 5.62 -3.99 11.34
C VAL A 152 4.94 -2.74 10.79
N TYR A 153 3.61 -2.66 10.82
CA TYR A 153 2.89 -1.45 10.41
C TYR A 153 3.09 -0.30 11.41
N ASN A 154 3.11 -0.59 12.72
CA ASN A 154 3.29 0.42 13.76
C ASN A 154 4.71 1.01 13.77
N GLU A 155 5.72 0.22 13.43
CA GLU A 155 7.13 0.59 13.40
C GLU A 155 7.61 1.04 12.00
N ALA A 156 6.73 1.03 11.00
CA ALA A 156 7.08 1.35 9.61
C ALA A 156 7.51 2.82 9.47
N THR A 157 8.70 3.03 8.90
CA THR A 157 9.23 4.36 8.58
C THR A 157 9.66 4.42 7.12
N SER A 158 9.42 5.57 6.49
CA SER A 158 9.68 5.76 5.07
C SER A 158 10.40 7.08 4.82
N ALA A 159 11.40 7.07 3.95
CA ALA A 159 12.08 8.27 3.47
C ALA A 159 11.92 8.39 1.96
N VAL A 160 11.83 9.60 1.43
CA VAL A 160 11.75 9.84 -0.02
C VAL A 160 13.16 9.93 -0.60
N PHE A 161 13.41 9.23 -1.69
CA PHE A 161 14.67 9.34 -2.45
C PHE A 161 14.48 10.28 -3.63
N CYS A 162 15.15 11.43 -3.60
CA CYS A 162 15.07 12.46 -4.62
C CYS A 162 16.47 12.97 -4.97
N LYS A 163 16.78 13.04 -6.28
CA LYS A 163 18.04 13.61 -6.80
C LYS A 163 19.31 13.08 -6.09
N ASN A 164 19.38 11.77 -5.87
CA ASN A 164 20.48 11.08 -5.17
C ASN A 164 20.62 11.38 -3.66
N ASN A 165 19.64 12.05 -3.06
CA ASN A 165 19.59 12.31 -1.63
C ASN A 165 18.42 11.55 -0.98
N ILE A 166 18.62 11.15 0.26
CA ILE A 166 17.60 10.57 1.12
C ILE A 166 17.07 11.70 1.99
N GLU A 167 15.79 12.01 1.85
CA GLU A 167 15.09 12.98 2.68
C GLU A 167 14.86 12.43 4.10
N ASP A 168 14.30 13.26 4.98
CA ASP A 168 14.02 12.85 6.36
C ASP A 168 13.10 11.63 6.47
N TRP A 169 13.35 10.83 7.50
CA TRP A 169 12.56 9.65 7.81
C TRP A 169 11.22 10.05 8.44
N ILE A 170 10.14 9.71 7.76
CA ILE A 170 8.78 9.98 8.19
C ILE A 170 8.15 8.69 8.70
N LYS A 171 7.41 8.76 9.80
CA LYS A 171 6.59 7.62 10.26
C LYS A 171 5.51 7.35 9.23
N THR A 172 5.44 6.11 8.75
CA THR A 172 4.45 5.71 7.75
C THR A 172 3.10 5.61 8.45
N THR A 173 2.35 6.71 8.49
CA THR A 173 0.98 6.67 8.99
C THR A 173 0.12 5.93 7.97
N SER A 174 -0.76 5.09 8.49
CA SER A 174 -1.37 3.95 7.81
C SER A 174 -2.38 4.30 6.70
N CYS A 175 -2.33 5.50 6.12
CA CYS A 175 -3.21 5.98 5.06
C CYS A 175 -2.48 6.84 4.01
N ARG A 176 -1.16 7.02 4.12
CA ARG A 176 -0.38 7.81 3.16
C ARG A 176 0.97 7.16 2.93
N VAL A 177 1.15 6.56 1.75
CA VAL A 177 2.38 6.88 1.03
C VAL A 177 2.30 8.39 0.80
N PRO A 178 3.31 9.20 1.16
CA PRO A 178 3.34 10.61 0.79
C PRO A 178 3.32 10.69 -0.74
N SER A 179 2.12 10.71 -1.32
CA SER A 179 1.93 11.41 -2.57
C SER A 179 2.11 12.85 -2.15
N MET A 180 3.20 13.46 -2.59
CA MET A 180 3.43 14.89 -2.43
C MET A 180 2.25 15.61 -3.10
N GLU A 181 1.18 15.82 -2.35
CA GLU A 181 0.23 16.87 -2.60
C GLU A 181 1.02 18.13 -2.27
N ALA A 182 1.50 18.79 -3.33
CA ALA A 182 2.07 20.12 -3.20
C ALA A 182 0.98 20.99 -2.56
N GLU A 183 1.15 21.33 -1.29
CA GLU A 183 0.43 22.44 -0.71
C GLU A 183 0.85 23.68 -1.49
N GLY A 184 -0.03 24.10 -2.40
CA GLY A 184 0.01 25.43 -2.95
C GLY A 184 -0.32 26.40 -1.83
N GLU A 185 0.70 26.80 -1.06
CA GLU A 185 0.63 28.01 -0.26
C GLU A 185 0.42 29.18 -1.23
N GLY A 186 -0.85 29.54 -1.41
CA GLY A 186 -1.25 30.81 -1.97
C GLY A 186 -0.80 31.92 -1.03
N SER A 187 0.41 32.42 -1.23
CA SER A 187 0.86 33.68 -0.68
C SER A 187 0.09 34.82 -1.36
N SER A 188 -1.13 35.07 -0.91
CA SER A 188 -1.81 36.34 -1.10
C SER A 188 -1.57 37.19 0.13
N ARG A 189 -0.42 37.88 0.18
CA ARG A 189 -0.24 39.03 1.06
C ARG A 189 -0.89 40.25 0.41
N ASN A 190 -2.05 40.57 0.93
CA ASN A 190 -2.77 41.82 0.73
C ASN A 190 -2.19 42.85 1.72
N ALA A 191 -1.51 43.89 1.26
CA ALA A 191 -1.26 45.12 2.03
C ALA A 191 -0.72 46.23 1.11
N GLY A 192 -1.50 47.29 0.94
CA GLY A 192 -1.05 48.49 0.22
C GLY A 192 -2.17 49.37 -0.35
N LYS A 193 -3.28 49.57 0.38
CA LYS A 193 -4.16 50.73 0.15
C LYS A 193 -3.50 51.94 0.82
N THR A 194 -2.96 52.86 0.02
CA THR A 194 -2.70 54.24 0.45
C THR A 194 -3.85 55.11 -0.06
N THR A 195 -4.74 55.50 0.85
CA THR A 195 -5.72 56.59 0.65
C THR A 195 -5.73 57.44 1.91
N SER A 196 -5.30 58.69 1.75
CA SER A 196 -5.60 59.90 2.54
C SER A 196 -4.45 60.89 2.27
N ASP A 197 -4.64 62.20 2.09
CA ASP A 197 -5.82 63.03 1.88
C ASP A 197 -5.28 64.45 1.58
N ASN A 198 -6.13 65.31 1.02
CA ASN A 198 -6.09 66.77 1.07
C ASN A 198 -5.08 67.59 0.23
N GLY A 199 -5.66 68.43 -0.62
CA GLY A 199 -5.56 69.88 -0.38
C GLY A 199 -5.25 70.74 -1.61
N GLN A 200 -6.24 71.56 -1.99
CA GLN A 200 -6.11 72.92 -2.56
C GLN A 200 -5.56 73.04 -4.00
N ASP A 201 -5.79 74.09 -4.77
CA ASP A 201 -6.87 75.05 -5.00
C ASP A 201 -6.40 75.83 -6.25
N LEU A 202 -7.31 76.55 -6.93
CA LEU A 202 -7.05 77.70 -7.82
C LEU A 202 -6.74 77.50 -9.33
N SER A 203 -7.63 78.16 -10.08
CA SER A 203 -7.60 78.76 -11.44
C SER A 203 -7.53 77.87 -12.67
#